data_AF-A0A7S0S293-F1
#
_entry.id   AF-A0A7S0S293-F1
#
_cell.length_a   1.000
_cell.length_b   1.000
_cell.length_c   1.000
_cell.angle_alpha   90.00
_cell.angle_beta   90.00
_cell.angle_gamma   90.00
#
_symmetry.space_group_name_H-M   'P 1'
#
loop_
_entity.id
_entity.type
_entity.pdbx_description
1 polymer ?
#
loop_
_entity_poly.entity_id
_entity_poly.type
_entity_poly.pdbx_seq_one_letter_code
_entity_poly.pdbx_strand_id
1 'polypeptide(L)'
;DEWVGKFLRVLPPLLFGMMVLNLWVKVQLPHAALLHWTATAAFTLSLQMALKQPGFREAFKLPSPRVLQESLARLTNQRLLEISESGGALAPSGRGYTPSQLPDALVKQVQAEPSADVLVILGAQHSAQKRYREALYCLDKALQLQPGHVRAHYSRGQVFSL
;
A
#
# COMPACT_ATOMS: atom_id res chain seq x y z
N ASP A 1 7.69 -12.56 -35.56
CA ASP A 1 7.12 -13.65 -34.73
C ASP A 1 5.64 -13.90 -35.00
N GLU A 2 5.33 -14.65 -36.06
CA GLU A 2 3.96 -15.01 -36.45
C GLU A 2 3.27 -15.94 -35.43
N TRP A 3 4.07 -16.68 -34.65
CA TRP A 3 3.62 -17.61 -33.63
C TRP A 3 2.94 -16.92 -32.43
N VAL A 4 3.48 -15.78 -31.99
CA VAL A 4 2.95 -14.99 -30.87
C VAL A 4 1.56 -14.42 -31.19
N GLY A 5 1.35 -13.97 -32.43
CA GLY A 5 0.06 -13.44 -32.89
C GLY A 5 -1.05 -14.49 -33.02
N LYS A 6 -0.70 -15.76 -33.33
CA LYS A 6 -1.64 -16.89 -33.31
C LYS A 6 -1.98 -17.29 -31.87
N PHE A 7 -1.00 -17.33 -30.98
CA PHE A 7 -1.18 -17.60 -29.55
C PHE A 7 -2.10 -16.58 -28.86
N LEU A 8 -1.86 -15.28 -29.07
CA LEU A 8 -2.69 -14.19 -28.53
C LEU A 8 -4.14 -14.18 -29.04
N ARG A 9 -4.42 -14.80 -30.19
CA ARG A 9 -5.79 -14.96 -30.71
C ARG A 9 -6.54 -16.13 -30.07
N VAL A 10 -5.83 -17.20 -29.70
CA VAL A 10 -6.43 -18.40 -29.09
C VAL A 10 -6.55 -18.26 -27.56
N LEU A 11 -5.70 -17.43 -26.95
CA LEU A 11 -5.65 -17.25 -25.50
C LEU A 11 -6.98 -16.73 -24.89
N PRO A 12 -7.63 -15.68 -25.43
CA PRO A 12 -8.87 -15.16 -24.85
C PRO A 12 -10.04 -16.16 -24.80
N PRO A 13 -10.40 -16.88 -25.89
CA PRO A 13 -11.49 -17.85 -25.83
C PRO A 13 -11.15 -19.07 -24.97
N LEU A 14 -9.88 -19.48 -24.90
CA LEU A 14 -9.43 -20.58 -24.05
C LEU A 14 -9.53 -20.23 -22.56
N LEU A 15 -9.09 -19.02 -22.18
CA LEU A 15 -9.26 -18.52 -20.81
C LEU A 15 -10.74 -18.38 -20.43
N PHE A 16 -11.57 -17.90 -21.36
CA PHE A 16 -13.01 -17.80 -21.15
C PHE A 16 -13.63 -19.19 -20.93
N GLY A 17 -13.29 -20.18 -21.77
CA GLY A 17 -13.75 -21.56 -21.59
C GLY A 17 -13.32 -22.16 -20.26
N MET A 18 -12.08 -21.94 -19.84
CA MET A 18 -11.57 -22.40 -18.55
C MET A 18 -12.28 -21.71 -17.36
N MET A 19 -12.60 -20.43 -17.49
CA MET A 19 -13.35 -19.67 -16.49
C MET A 19 -14.80 -20.17 -16.36
N VAL A 20 -15.48 -20.40 -17.48
CA VAL A 20 -16.85 -20.95 -17.51
C VAL A 20 -16.87 -22.36 -16.92
N LEU A 21 -15.91 -23.21 -17.27
CA LEU A 21 -15.79 -24.55 -16.70
C LEU A 21 -15.53 -24.51 -15.20
N ASN A 22 -14.64 -23.62 -14.72
CA ASN A 22 -14.37 -23.43 -13.29
C ASN A 22 -15.64 -22.99 -12.54
N LEU A 23 -16.38 -22.05 -13.12
CA LEU A 23 -17.62 -21.55 -12.55
C LEU A 23 -18.70 -22.64 -12.51
N TRP A 24 -18.84 -23.42 -13.60
CA TRP A 24 -19.79 -24.52 -13.69
C TRP A 24 -19.52 -25.61 -12.65
N VAL A 25 -18.25 -26.01 -12.48
CA VAL A 25 -17.83 -26.98 -11.45
C VAL A 25 -18.14 -26.46 -10.04
N LYS A 26 -17.89 -25.16 -9.76
CA LYS A 26 -18.20 -24.54 -8.47
C LYS A 26 -19.70 -24.47 -8.18
N VAL A 27 -20.51 -24.23 -9.22
CA VAL A 27 -21.98 -24.19 -9.10
C VAL A 27 -22.55 -25.58 -8.81
N GLN A 28 -21.95 -26.65 -9.33
CA GLN A 28 -22.43 -28.02 -9.17
C GLN A 28 -22.04 -28.65 -7.82
N LEU A 29 -20.96 -28.17 -7.19
CA LEU A 29 -20.46 -28.63 -5.89
C LEU A 29 -20.47 -27.50 -4.84
N PRO A 30 -21.65 -26.92 -4.52
CA PRO A 30 -21.74 -25.75 -3.63
C PRO A 30 -21.16 -26.02 -2.24
N HIS A 31 -21.31 -27.25 -1.73
CA HIS A 31 -20.77 -27.68 -0.44
C HIS A 31 -19.22 -27.70 -0.43
N ALA A 32 -18.59 -28.10 -1.54
CA ALA A 32 -17.14 -28.17 -1.64
C ALA A 32 -16.51 -26.77 -1.72
N ALA A 33 -17.15 -25.85 -2.46
CA ALA A 33 -16.72 -24.46 -2.52
C ALA A 33 -16.83 -23.77 -1.14
N LEU A 34 -17.94 -24.02 -0.43
CA LEU A 34 -18.14 -23.50 0.93
C LEU A 34 -17.10 -24.06 1.90
N LEU A 35 -16.84 -25.37 1.87
CA LEU A 35 -15.80 -26.02 2.69
C LEU A 35 -14.40 -25.47 2.41
N HIS A 36 -14.07 -25.22 1.14
CA HIS A 36 -12.79 -24.63 0.79
C HIS A 36 -12.67 -23.19 1.30
N TRP A 37 -13.72 -22.39 1.17
CA TRP A 37 -13.75 -21.01 1.68
C TRP A 37 -13.68 -20.95 3.20
N THR A 38 -14.44 -21.80 3.90
CA THR A 38 -14.41 -21.84 5.37
C THR A 38 -13.08 -22.41 5.88
N ALA A 39 -12.50 -23.41 5.21
CA ALA A 39 -11.19 -23.95 5.57
C ALA A 39 -10.07 -22.92 5.36
N THR A 40 -10.06 -22.22 4.22
CA THR A 40 -9.06 -21.16 3.96
C THR A 40 -9.22 -19.98 4.92
N ALA A 41 -10.45 -19.55 5.22
CA ALA A 41 -10.72 -18.51 6.21
C ALA A 41 -10.36 -18.93 7.65
N ALA A 42 -10.66 -20.17 8.06
CA ALA A 42 -10.30 -20.68 9.37
C ALA A 42 -8.78 -20.80 9.52
N PHE A 43 -8.10 -21.24 8.45
CA PHE A 43 -6.65 -21.30 8.41
C PHE A 43 -6.00 -19.91 8.52
N THR A 44 -6.46 -18.92 7.74
CA THR A 44 -5.91 -17.56 7.80
C THR A 44 -6.13 -16.92 9.17
N LEU A 45 -7.32 -17.12 9.76
CA LEU A 45 -7.64 -16.61 11.09
C LEU A 45 -6.79 -17.28 12.17
N SER A 46 -6.63 -18.61 12.11
CA SER A 46 -5.78 -19.38 13.02
C SER A 46 -4.33 -18.92 12.95
N LEU A 47 -3.80 -18.75 11.73
CA LEU A 47 -2.45 -18.23 11.51
C LEU A 47 -2.28 -16.82 12.06
N GLN A 48 -3.26 -15.92 11.85
CA GLN A 48 -3.23 -14.58 12.41
C GLN A 48 -3.26 -14.57 13.95
N MET A 49 -4.04 -15.46 14.57
CA MET A 49 -4.07 -15.60 16.02
C MET A 49 -2.75 -16.16 16.57
N ALA A 50 -2.21 -17.22 15.95
CA ALA A 50 -0.92 -17.80 16.32
C ALA A 50 0.20 -16.75 16.21
N LEU A 51 0.23 -16.00 15.11
CA LEU A 51 1.17 -14.91 14.91
C LEU A 51 0.98 -13.75 15.88
N LYS A 52 -0.11 -13.64 16.65
CA LYS A 52 -0.24 -12.63 17.71
C LYS A 52 0.25 -13.12 19.07
N GLN A 53 0.34 -14.44 19.29
CA GLN A 53 0.79 -15.00 20.55
C GLN A 53 2.32 -14.86 20.69
N PRO A 54 2.82 -14.40 21.86
CA PRO A 54 4.25 -14.22 22.09
C PRO A 54 5.01 -15.56 22.04
N GLY A 55 4.44 -16.63 22.60
CA GLY A 55 5.09 -17.95 22.63
C GLY A 55 5.33 -18.56 21.25
N PHE A 56 4.38 -18.41 20.31
CA PHE A 56 4.56 -18.88 18.93
C PHE A 56 5.64 -18.07 18.19
N ARG A 57 5.70 -16.75 18.43
CA ARG A 57 6.74 -15.88 17.86
C ARG A 57 8.12 -16.21 18.38
N GLU A 58 8.26 -16.50 19.66
CA GLU A 58 9.54 -16.92 20.26
C GLU A 58 9.99 -18.28 19.69
N ALA A 59 9.08 -19.24 19.57
CA ALA A 59 9.37 -20.55 18.98
C ALA A 59 9.88 -20.46 17.53
N PHE A 60 9.30 -19.55 16.73
CA PHE A 60 9.71 -19.31 15.35
C PHE A 60 10.73 -18.19 15.17
N LYS A 61 11.25 -17.61 16.27
CA LYS A 61 12.19 -16.47 16.28
C LYS A 61 11.72 -15.29 15.41
N LEU A 62 10.40 -15.07 15.37
CA LEU A 62 9.79 -14.01 14.57
C LEU A 62 9.96 -12.66 15.28
N PRO A 63 10.46 -11.61 14.58
CA PRO A 63 10.61 -10.29 15.19
C PRO A 63 9.24 -9.69 15.51
N SER A 64 9.20 -8.82 16.54
CA SER A 64 7.96 -8.15 16.90
C SER A 64 7.46 -7.28 15.72
N PRO A 65 6.15 -7.10 15.55
CA PRO A 65 5.58 -6.37 14.42
C PRO A 65 6.06 -4.92 14.38
N ARG A 66 6.36 -4.33 15.54
CA ARG A 66 7.00 -3.00 15.63
C ARG A 66 8.42 -3.00 15.07
N VAL A 67 9.23 -3.99 15.45
CA VAL A 67 10.60 -4.13 14.95
C VAL A 67 10.62 -4.45 13.45
N LEU A 68 9.69 -5.27 12.95
CA LEU A 68 9.50 -5.51 11.52
C LEU A 68 9.10 -4.22 10.78
N GLN A 69 8.21 -3.43 11.34
CA GLN A 69 7.78 -2.17 10.73
C GLN A 69 8.92 -1.16 10.71
N GLU A 70 9.72 -1.11 11.78
CA GLU A 70 10.89 -0.25 11.86
C GLU A 70 12.04 -0.73 10.94
N SER A 71 12.27 -2.03 10.82
CA SER A 71 13.28 -2.58 9.91
C SER A 71 12.90 -2.38 8.45
N LEU A 72 11.62 -2.57 8.11
CA LEU A 72 11.09 -2.24 6.78
C LEU A 72 11.18 -0.75 6.49
N ALA A 73 10.88 0.11 7.47
CA ALA A 73 11.06 1.57 7.34
C ALA A 73 12.53 1.94 7.13
N ARG A 74 13.46 1.30 7.85
CA ARG A 74 14.91 1.52 7.67
C ARG A 74 15.39 1.05 6.30
N LEU A 75 14.99 -0.14 5.86
CA LEU A 75 15.35 -0.69 4.56
C LEU A 75 14.78 0.13 3.40
N THR A 76 13.54 0.59 3.54
CA THR A 76 12.94 1.50 2.54
C THR A 76 13.67 2.83 2.52
N ASN A 77 13.97 3.44 3.67
CA ASN A 77 14.73 4.68 3.73
C ASN A 77 16.16 4.53 3.16
N GLN A 78 16.86 3.44 3.44
CA GLN A 78 18.20 3.18 2.88
C GLN A 78 18.14 2.98 1.36
N ARG A 79 17.21 2.17 0.87
CA ARG A 79 17.02 1.96 -0.56
C ARG A 79 16.59 3.25 -1.27
N LEU A 80 15.80 4.09 -0.60
CA LEU A 80 15.42 5.42 -1.09
C LEU A 80 16.63 6.36 -1.20
N LEU A 81 17.60 6.27 -0.27
CA LEU A 81 18.85 7.04 -0.33
C LEU A 81 19.76 6.56 -1.47
N GLU A 82 19.95 5.26 -1.64
CA GLU A 82 20.74 4.68 -2.75
C GLU A 82 20.16 5.01 -4.14
N ILE A 83 18.83 5.01 -4.26
CA ILE A 83 18.13 5.41 -5.50
C ILE A 83 18.24 6.93 -5.72
N SER A 84 18.32 7.73 -4.66
CA SER A 84 18.53 9.18 -4.75
C SER A 84 19.94 9.57 -5.20
N GLU A 85 20.96 8.78 -4.84
CA GLU A 85 22.34 9.04 -5.24
C GLU A 85 22.65 8.57 -6.67
N SER A 86 21.91 7.60 -7.18
CA SER A 86 22.16 6.97 -8.49
C SER A 86 21.59 7.71 -9.70
N GLY A 87 20.95 8.89 -9.52
CA GLY A 87 20.75 9.90 -10.57
C GLY A 87 20.45 9.35 -11.98
N GLY A 88 19.39 8.56 -12.13
CA GLY A 88 19.03 7.95 -13.41
C GLY A 88 17.52 7.78 -13.55
N ALA A 89 16.96 8.42 -14.56
CA ALA A 89 15.53 8.47 -14.86
C ALA A 89 14.92 7.06 -15.06
N LEU A 90 14.29 6.51 -14.02
CA LEU A 90 13.11 5.65 -14.12
C LEU A 90 12.51 5.48 -12.71
N ALA A 91 11.52 6.30 -12.37
CA ALA A 91 10.74 6.13 -11.16
C ALA A 91 9.57 5.15 -11.43
N PRO A 92 9.52 3.96 -10.82
CA PRO A 92 8.23 3.31 -10.60
C PRO A 92 7.65 3.91 -9.31
N SER A 93 6.69 4.83 -9.46
CA SER A 93 5.61 5.07 -8.50
C SER A 93 6.01 5.23 -7.02
N GLY A 94 6.78 6.27 -6.72
CA GLY A 94 7.16 6.61 -5.36
C GLY A 94 7.77 8.01 -5.28
N ARG A 95 6.96 9.06 -5.46
CA ARG A 95 7.40 10.43 -5.22
C ARG A 95 7.55 10.66 -3.71
N GLY A 96 8.72 10.34 -3.17
CA GLY A 96 9.22 10.99 -1.96
C GLY A 96 9.38 12.49 -2.23
N TYR A 97 9.00 13.34 -1.27
CA TYR A 97 9.27 14.76 -1.33
C TYR A 97 10.65 15.03 -0.73
N THR A 98 11.47 15.84 -1.40
CA THR A 98 12.70 16.38 -0.80
C THR A 98 12.35 17.66 -0.03
N PRO A 99 12.70 17.77 1.27
CA PRO A 99 12.43 18.96 2.09
C PRO A 99 12.98 20.25 1.46
N SER A 100 14.04 20.15 0.65
CA SER A 100 14.70 21.26 -0.04
C SER A 100 13.91 21.86 -1.21
N GLN A 101 12.79 21.26 -1.61
CA GLN A 101 11.93 21.76 -2.70
C GLN A 101 10.56 22.26 -2.20
N LEU A 102 10.29 22.22 -0.90
CA LEU A 102 9.07 22.75 -0.33
C LEU A 102 9.17 24.27 -0.12
N PRO A 103 8.13 25.06 -0.45
CA PRO A 103 8.14 26.49 -0.17
C PRO A 103 8.25 26.74 1.34
N ASP A 104 9.17 27.60 1.78
CA ASP A 104 9.32 27.97 3.19
C ASP A 104 8.00 28.49 3.81
N ALA A 105 7.16 29.12 2.98
CA ALA A 105 5.82 29.57 3.36
C ALA A 105 4.91 28.41 3.81
N LEU A 106 4.99 27.25 3.15
CA LEU A 106 4.19 26.07 3.51
C LEU A 106 4.65 25.51 4.85
N VAL A 107 5.96 25.40 5.06
CA VAL A 107 6.54 24.89 6.31
C VAL A 107 6.10 25.76 7.48
N LYS A 108 6.12 27.09 7.30
CA LYS A 108 5.64 28.04 8.31
C LYS A 108 4.13 27.92 8.58
N GLN A 109 3.33 27.72 7.53
CA GLN A 109 1.88 27.57 7.63
C GLN A 109 1.48 26.27 8.34
N VAL A 110 2.15 25.16 8.03
CA VAL A 110 1.95 23.85 8.67
C VAL A 110 2.37 23.87 10.14
N GLN A 111 3.39 24.66 10.51
CA GLN A 111 3.81 24.83 11.91
C GLN A 111 2.86 25.73 12.72
N ALA A 112 2.19 26.69 12.06
CA ALA A 112 1.25 27.60 12.71
C ALA A 112 -0.13 26.96 12.99
N GLU A 113 -0.50 25.91 12.26
CA GLU A 113 -1.80 25.22 12.36
C GLU A 113 -1.62 23.75 12.83
N PRO A 114 -1.43 23.49 14.14
CA PRO A 114 -1.09 22.17 14.68
C PRO A 114 -2.32 21.26 14.90
N SER A 115 -3.32 21.29 14.01
CA SER A 115 -4.46 20.38 14.10
C SER A 115 -4.47 19.37 12.95
N ALA A 116 -4.60 18.09 13.31
CA ALA A 116 -4.51 17.00 12.34
C ALA A 116 -5.59 17.09 11.24
N ASP A 117 -6.81 17.48 11.61
CA ASP A 117 -7.91 17.65 10.65
C ASP A 117 -7.63 18.78 9.64
N VAL A 118 -7.11 19.93 10.08
CA VAL A 118 -6.79 21.07 9.20
C VAL A 118 -5.65 20.70 8.25
N LEU A 119 -4.63 19.99 8.75
CA LEU A 119 -3.52 19.52 7.92
C LEU A 119 -3.97 18.52 6.83
N VAL A 120 -4.97 17.68 7.11
CA VAL A 120 -5.57 16.79 6.10
C VAL A 120 -6.30 17.59 5.02
N ILE A 121 -7.07 18.60 5.42
CA ILE A 121 -7.78 19.48 4.47
C ILE A 121 -6.78 20.24 3.59
N LEU A 122 -5.72 20.78 4.19
CA LEU A 122 -4.68 21.52 3.50
C LEU A 122 -3.90 20.61 2.53
N GLY A 123 -3.62 19.37 2.95
CA GLY A 123 -3.05 18.35 2.08
C GLY A 123 -3.95 18.02 0.88
N ALA A 124 -5.26 17.89 1.11
CA ALA A 124 -6.23 17.65 0.03
C ALA A 124 -6.34 18.84 -0.94
N GLN A 125 -6.28 20.08 -0.43
CA GLN A 125 -6.25 21.29 -1.28
C GLN A 125 -5.01 21.35 -2.16
N HIS A 126 -3.83 21.04 -1.62
CA HIS A 126 -2.61 20.96 -2.44
C HIS A 126 -2.66 19.82 -3.46
N SER A 127 -3.26 18.68 -3.10
CA SER A 127 -3.49 17.58 -4.05
C SER A 127 -4.35 18.03 -5.23
N ALA A 128 -5.42 18.80 -4.97
CA ALA A 128 -6.26 19.37 -6.03
C ALA A 128 -5.50 20.34 -6.94
N GLN A 129 -4.50 21.04 -6.41
CA GLN A 129 -3.60 21.92 -7.17
C GLN A 129 -2.50 21.16 -7.92
N LYS A 130 -2.52 19.81 -7.94
CA LYS A 130 -1.47 18.92 -8.46
C LYS A 130 -0.11 19.08 -7.76
N ARG A 131 -0.12 19.72 -6.59
CA ARG A 131 1.02 19.92 -5.69
C ARG A 131 1.12 18.74 -4.74
N TYR A 132 1.39 17.57 -5.33
CA TYR A 132 1.33 16.28 -4.61
C TYR A 132 2.40 16.17 -3.52
N ARG A 133 3.55 16.85 -3.68
CA ARG A 133 4.65 16.81 -2.71
C ARG A 133 4.28 17.58 -1.44
N GLU A 134 3.72 18.77 -1.61
CA GLU A 134 3.19 19.60 -0.54
C GLU A 134 2.00 18.90 0.16
N ALA A 135 1.16 18.22 -0.62
CA ALA A 135 0.06 17.41 -0.08
C ALA A 135 0.57 16.29 0.85
N LEU A 136 1.58 15.53 0.42
CA LEU A 136 2.17 14.46 1.22
C LEU A 136 2.84 14.98 2.49
N TYR A 137 3.52 16.13 2.43
CA TYR A 137 4.12 16.76 3.62
C TYR A 137 3.07 17.09 4.69
N CYS A 138 1.94 17.68 4.29
CA CYS A 138 0.86 18.02 5.20
C CYS A 138 0.21 16.77 5.80
N LEU A 139 0.00 15.73 4.98
CA LEU A 139 -0.57 14.46 5.42
C LEU A 139 0.35 13.68 6.36
N ASP A 140 1.66 13.70 6.14
CA ASP A 140 2.62 13.09 7.05
C ASP A 140 2.67 13.83 8.39
N LYS A 141 2.57 15.17 8.39
CA LYS A 141 2.46 15.95 9.63
C LYS A 141 1.17 15.65 10.38
N ALA A 142 0.04 15.50 9.68
CA ALA A 142 -1.21 15.07 10.29
C ALA A 142 -1.09 13.68 10.95
N LEU A 143 -0.40 12.74 10.30
CA LEU A 143 -0.16 11.40 10.83
C LEU A 143 0.86 11.36 11.98
N GLN A 144 1.80 12.32 12.05
CA GLN A 144 2.68 12.50 13.21
C GLN A 144 1.91 12.96 14.44
N LEU A 145 0.94 13.87 14.27
CA LEU A 145 0.07 14.33 15.35
C LEU A 145 -0.93 13.24 15.77
N GLN A 146 -1.54 12.57 14.79
CA GLN A 146 -2.52 11.52 15.04
C GLN A 146 -2.29 10.31 14.10
N PRO A 147 -1.53 9.30 14.54
CA PRO A 147 -1.17 8.16 13.70
C PRO A 147 -2.37 7.28 13.29
N GLY A 148 -3.46 7.35 14.05
CA GLY A 148 -4.72 6.64 13.78
C GLY A 148 -5.71 7.41 12.89
N HIS A 149 -5.33 8.55 12.31
CA HIS A 149 -6.27 9.38 11.57
C HIS A 149 -6.65 8.74 10.21
N VAL A 150 -7.84 8.14 10.17
CA VAL A 150 -8.36 7.39 9.00
C VAL A 150 -8.37 8.23 7.73
N ARG A 151 -8.81 9.49 7.84
CA ARG A 151 -8.92 10.40 6.69
C ARG A 151 -7.55 10.81 6.14
N ALA A 152 -6.55 10.95 7.01
CA ALA A 152 -5.17 11.22 6.58
C ALA A 152 -4.61 10.04 5.78
N HIS A 153 -4.79 8.80 6.24
CA HIS A 153 -4.39 7.60 5.50
C HIS A 153 -5.10 7.48 4.14
N TYR A 154 -6.42 7.69 4.12
CA TYR A 154 -7.20 7.67 2.88
C TYR A 154 -6.71 8.71 1.88
N SER A 155 -6.55 9.96 2.32
CA SER A 155 -6.09 11.07 1.47
C SER A 155 -4.67 10.84 0.96
N ARG A 156 -3.80 10.23 1.79
CA ARG A 156 -2.44 9.86 1.39
C ARG A 156 -2.46 8.78 0.32
N GLY A 157 -3.31 7.76 0.48
CA GLY A 157 -3.52 6.74 -0.55
C GLY A 157 -4.04 7.32 -1.87
N GLN A 158 -4.97 8.28 -1.79
CA GLN A 158 -5.48 8.98 -2.98
C GLN A 158 -4.38 9.75 -3.70
N VAL A 159 -3.53 10.48 -2.96
CA VAL A 159 -2.39 11.22 -3.52
C VAL A 159 -1.37 10.26 -4.16
N PHE A 160 -1.15 9.09 -3.58
CA PHE A 160 -0.28 8.07 -4.18
C PHE A 160 -0.85 7.43 -5.45
N SER A 161 -2.17 7.49 -5.64
CA SER A 161 -2.85 6.94 -6.81
C SER A 161 -2.86 7.90 -8.01
N LEU A 162 -2.49 9.17 -7.83
CA LEU A 162 -2.53 10.24 -8.84
C LEU A 162 -1.15 10.51 -9.44
#